data_AF-A0A093CHT6-F1
#
_entry.id   AF-A0A093CHT6-F1
#
_cell.length_a   1.000
_cell.length_b   1.000
_cell.length_c   1.000
_cell.angle_alpha   90.00
_cell.angle_beta   90.00
_cell.angle_gamma   90.00
#
_symmetry.space_group_name_H-M   'P 1'
#
loop_
_entity.id
_entity.type
_entity.pdbx_description
1 polymer ?
#
loop_
_entity_poly.entity_id
_entity_poly.type
_entity_poly.pdbx_seq_one_letter_code
_entity_poly.pdbx_strand_id
1 'polypeptide(L)'
;GYVLSGFPSLSEEYMTVSQQIEKIKNLKLKPDFLINIKCSDYDLCRRISGQRQHPDSGQVYQRNQWDCNVIERQKKEKDQYEEENEEKDEEQEEETAEDPLTVSEFLHQLVQRPEDILENAEERVGMYKDIMLHPLEDLMAEKDCQYLIELDGNQQPDDLIEAKNKACVGSDINYICCYCFFNKQDDLFRVLSSCKLLAHRYRWRRSRWGQACPVALKEGDIVMGNPDLAVSFLGKMYMLSSSEALKTFMLNPRPYLLPPMPLPPCKVLVFGPPFSGRTTICNLIAHKYKGKV
;
A
#
# COMPACT_ATOMS: atom_id res chain seq x y z
N GLY A 1 3.75 4.98 -13.33
CA GLY A 1 4.18 5.69 -12.12
C GLY A 1 5.05 4.80 -11.27
N TYR A 2 5.80 5.38 -10.34
CA TYR A 2 6.60 4.66 -9.35
C TYR A 2 6.43 5.35 -7.99
N VAL A 3 6.79 4.66 -6.91
CA VAL A 3 6.90 5.25 -5.57
C VAL A 3 8.37 5.19 -5.17
N LEU A 4 8.95 6.36 -4.90
CA LEU A 4 10.29 6.45 -4.33
C LEU A 4 10.16 6.49 -2.81
N SER A 5 10.76 5.53 -2.13
CA SER A 5 10.78 5.44 -0.66
C SER A 5 12.15 4.97 -0.21
N GLY A 6 12.61 5.48 0.94
CA GLY A 6 13.94 5.18 1.49
C GLY A 6 15.12 5.83 0.75
N PHE A 7 14.85 6.78 -0.16
CA PHE A 7 15.85 7.61 -0.82
C PHE A 7 15.32 9.04 -0.93
N PRO A 8 16.06 10.07 -0.48
CA PRO A 8 17.44 10.02 0.04
C PRO A 8 17.52 9.30 1.41
N SER A 9 18.73 8.93 1.81
CA SER A 9 19.03 8.17 3.03
C SER A 9 20.14 8.84 3.83
N LEU A 10 20.16 8.59 5.15
CA LEU A 10 21.18 9.13 6.07
C LEU A 10 22.60 8.59 5.80
N SER A 11 22.72 7.49 5.06
CA SER A 11 24.03 6.93 4.74
C SER A 11 24.72 7.78 3.67
N GLU A 12 25.87 8.36 4.04
CA GLU A 12 26.74 9.12 3.14
C GLU A 12 27.96 8.31 2.66
N GLU A 13 28.02 7.01 2.92
CA GLU A 13 29.17 6.14 2.58
C GLU A 13 29.55 6.18 1.09
N TYR A 14 28.55 6.38 0.22
CA TYR A 14 28.74 6.40 -1.23
C TYR A 14 28.33 7.72 -1.89
N MET A 15 27.47 8.50 -1.24
CA MET A 15 26.88 9.70 -1.83
C MET A 15 26.40 10.64 -0.74
N THR A 16 26.82 11.90 -0.79
CA THR A 16 26.34 12.90 0.18
C THR A 16 24.84 13.15 0.00
N VAL A 17 24.16 13.59 1.04
CA VAL A 17 22.71 13.87 0.98
C VAL A 17 22.37 14.84 -0.16
N SER A 18 23.19 15.87 -0.37
CA SER A 18 23.02 16.82 -1.47
C SER A 18 23.10 16.16 -2.85
N GLN A 19 24.06 15.24 -3.06
CA GLN A 19 24.17 14.47 -4.31
C GLN A 19 22.99 13.51 -4.49
N GLN A 20 22.47 12.94 -3.39
CA GLN A 20 21.28 12.09 -3.45
C GLN A 20 20.06 12.90 -3.91
N ILE A 21 19.87 14.10 -3.37
CA ILE A 21 18.79 15.02 -3.77
C ILE A 21 18.94 15.47 -5.22
N GLU A 22 20.16 15.81 -5.65
CA GLU A 22 20.43 16.18 -7.04
C GLU A 22 20.03 15.04 -8.00
N LYS A 23 20.31 13.78 -7.63
CA LYS A 23 19.84 12.63 -8.40
C LYS A 23 18.32 12.57 -8.51
N ILE A 24 17.60 12.85 -7.42
CA ILE A 24 16.12 12.87 -7.43
C ILE A 24 15.62 13.95 -8.38
N LYS A 25 16.21 15.16 -8.34
CA LYS A 25 15.87 16.26 -9.25
C LYS A 25 16.13 15.90 -10.72
N ASN A 26 17.17 15.11 -10.98
CA ASN A 26 17.61 14.69 -12.32
C ASN A 26 17.02 13.36 -12.80
N LEU A 27 16.04 12.78 -12.11
CA LEU A 27 15.35 11.58 -12.59
C LEU A 27 14.63 11.86 -13.92
N LYS A 28 14.78 10.94 -14.89
CA LYS A 28 14.11 11.03 -16.21
C LYS A 28 12.58 11.15 -16.07
N LEU A 29 12.02 10.44 -15.09
CA LEU A 29 10.62 10.56 -14.70
C LEU A 29 10.62 11.25 -13.34
N LYS A 30 10.25 12.53 -13.27
CA LYS A 30 10.20 13.26 -11.99
C LYS A 30 8.99 12.77 -11.17
N PRO A 31 9.10 12.72 -9.83
CA PRO A 31 7.94 12.45 -8.99
C PRO A 31 6.96 13.60 -9.15
N ASP A 32 5.70 13.26 -9.42
CA ASP A 32 4.61 14.22 -9.53
C ASP A 32 4.26 14.77 -8.14
N PHE A 33 4.01 13.88 -7.18
CA PHE A 33 3.64 14.21 -5.80
C PHE A 33 4.78 13.96 -4.82
N LEU A 34 4.81 14.79 -3.79
CA LEU A 34 5.60 14.60 -2.60
C LEU A 34 4.64 14.39 -1.41
N ILE A 35 4.81 13.30 -0.67
CA ILE A 35 4.01 13.00 0.52
C ILE A 35 4.90 13.22 1.73
N ASN A 36 4.56 14.21 2.56
CA ASN A 36 5.26 14.54 3.78
C ASN A 36 4.44 14.10 4.99
N ILE A 37 4.91 13.09 5.72
CA ILE A 37 4.26 12.59 6.93
C ILE A 37 4.92 13.24 8.14
N LYS A 38 4.21 14.17 8.79
CA LYS A 38 4.70 14.91 9.96
C LYS A 38 4.43 14.13 11.24
N CYS A 39 5.41 14.02 12.10
CA CYS A 39 5.27 13.43 13.43
C CYS A 39 6.22 14.15 14.39
N SER A 40 5.83 14.34 15.64
CA SER A 40 6.69 14.95 16.65
C SER A 40 7.86 14.02 16.99
N ASP A 41 9.03 14.56 17.30
CA ASP A 41 10.20 13.75 17.70
C ASP A 41 9.87 12.85 18.88
N TYR A 42 9.15 13.41 19.86
CA TYR A 42 8.73 12.68 21.05
C TYR A 42 7.85 11.48 20.71
N ASP A 43 6.83 11.67 19.86
CA ASP A 43 5.96 10.56 19.44
C ASP A 43 6.71 9.55 18.58
N LEU A 44 7.59 10.02 17.69
CA LEU A 44 8.39 9.16 16.82
C LEU A 44 9.35 8.28 17.62
N CYS A 45 10.13 8.87 18.55
CA CYS A 45 11.03 8.13 19.43
C CYS A 45 10.27 7.16 20.34
N ARG A 46 9.08 7.55 20.85
CA ARG A 46 8.23 6.65 21.63
C ARG A 46 7.70 5.47 20.81
N ARG A 47 7.39 5.67 19.53
CA ARG A 47 6.96 4.60 18.61
C ARG A 47 8.09 3.64 18.31
N ILE A 48 9.26 4.16 17.92
CA ILE A 48 10.45 3.36 17.61
C ILE A 48 10.86 2.53 18.84
N SER A 49 10.98 3.16 20.02
CA SER A 49 11.32 2.45 21.27
C SER A 49 10.29 1.44 21.74
N GLY A 50 9.05 1.56 21.24
CA GLY A 50 7.97 0.61 21.49
C GLY A 50 8.00 -0.61 20.58
N GLN A 51 8.86 -0.66 19.56
CA GLN A 51 8.91 -1.77 18.63
C GLN A 51 9.69 -2.94 19.20
N ARG A 52 9.27 -4.15 18.84
CA ARG A 52 10.02 -5.38 19.08
C ARG A 52 10.03 -6.22 17.82
N GLN A 53 11.08 -7.00 17.64
CA GLN A 53 11.24 -7.86 16.47
C GLN A 53 11.30 -9.32 16.90
N HIS A 54 10.65 -10.20 16.16
CA HIS A 54 10.86 -11.63 16.29
C HIS A 54 12.18 -12.02 15.60
N PRO A 55 13.11 -12.72 16.27
CA PRO A 55 14.45 -13.00 15.74
C PRO A 55 14.43 -13.84 14.45
N ASP A 56 13.60 -14.89 14.39
CA ASP A 56 13.61 -15.80 13.24
C ASP A 56 12.82 -15.29 12.04
N SER A 57 11.62 -14.71 12.24
CA SER A 57 10.79 -14.21 11.15
C SER A 57 11.16 -12.80 10.70
N GLY A 58 11.84 -12.03 11.56
CA GLY A 58 12.12 -10.61 11.35
C GLY A 58 10.89 -9.71 11.44
N GLN A 59 9.72 -10.25 11.81
CA GLN A 59 8.48 -9.49 11.93
C GLN A 59 8.58 -8.48 13.08
N VAL A 60 8.18 -7.24 12.81
CA VAL A 60 8.18 -6.15 13.80
C VAL A 60 6.78 -5.94 14.36
N TYR A 61 6.69 -5.88 15.68
CA TYR A 61 5.47 -5.67 16.46
C TYR A 61 5.51 -4.30 17.12
N GLN A 62 4.39 -3.58 17.07
CA GLN A 62 4.22 -2.31 17.75
C GLN A 62 3.87 -2.51 19.24
N ARG A 63 4.07 -1.48 20.08
CA ARG A 63 3.84 -1.59 21.54
C ARG A 63 2.45 -2.11 21.90
N ASN A 64 1.41 -1.70 21.18
CA ASN A 64 0.03 -2.17 21.38
C ASN A 64 -0.20 -3.65 21.06
N GLN A 65 0.72 -4.31 20.35
CA GLN A 65 0.59 -5.71 19.94
C GLN A 65 1.30 -6.68 20.89
N TRP A 66 2.25 -6.21 21.71
CA TRP A 66 3.03 -7.09 22.60
C TRP A 66 3.05 -6.66 24.07
N ASP A 67 2.82 -5.38 24.37
CA ASP A 67 2.82 -4.88 25.75
C ASP A 67 1.52 -5.28 26.45
N CYS A 68 1.62 -6.25 27.37
CA CYS A 68 0.49 -6.79 28.10
C CYS A 68 -0.30 -5.70 28.86
N ASN A 69 0.37 -4.69 29.41
CA ASN A 69 -0.30 -3.61 30.14
C ASN A 69 -1.12 -2.71 29.22
N VAL A 70 -0.64 -2.51 27.98
CA VAL A 70 -1.36 -1.73 26.96
C VAL A 70 -2.54 -2.54 26.43
N ILE A 71 -2.34 -3.83 26.17
CA ILE A 71 -3.41 -4.74 25.74
C ILE A 71 -4.53 -4.81 26.79
N GLU A 72 -4.18 -4.96 28.07
CA GLU A 72 -5.16 -4.97 29.17
C GLU A 72 -5.91 -3.66 29.33
N ARG A 73 -5.24 -2.51 29.14
CA ARG A 73 -5.89 -1.19 29.15
C ARG A 73 -6.87 -1.03 27.99
N GLN A 74 -6.46 -1.42 26.78
CA GLN A 74 -7.33 -1.37 25.61
C GLN A 74 -8.54 -2.30 25.75
N LYS A 75 -8.37 -3.47 26.36
CA LYS A 75 -9.51 -4.36 26.69
C LYS A 75 -10.47 -3.69 27.66
N LYS A 76 -9.98 -3.12 28.76
CA LYS A 76 -10.82 -2.41 29.73
C LYS A 76 -11.54 -1.19 29.14
N GLU A 77 -10.88 -0.47 28.25
CA GLU A 77 -11.48 0.66 27.53
C GLU A 77 -12.56 0.18 26.55
N LYS A 78 -12.32 -0.90 25.80
CA LYS A 78 -13.34 -1.53 24.95
C LYS A 78 -14.53 -2.05 25.76
N ASP A 79 -14.27 -2.77 26.85
CA ASP A 79 -15.31 -3.31 27.73
C ASP A 79 -16.18 -2.17 28.32
N GLN A 80 -15.59 -1.03 28.68
CA GLN A 80 -16.32 0.16 29.13
C GLN A 80 -17.14 0.85 28.03
N TYR A 81 -16.62 0.92 26.81
CA TYR A 81 -17.35 1.49 25.66
C TYR A 81 -18.50 0.59 25.19
N GLU A 82 -18.36 -0.73 25.32
CA GLU A 82 -19.40 -1.72 25.05
C GLU A 82 -20.49 -1.70 26.13
N GLU A 83 -20.13 -1.55 27.41
CA GLU A 83 -21.09 -1.36 28.51
C GLU A 83 -21.88 -0.03 28.38
N GLU A 84 -21.32 1.02 27.77
CA GLU A 84 -22.00 2.31 27.55
C GLU A 84 -22.82 2.39 26.24
N ASN A 85 -22.63 1.46 25.29
CA ASN A 85 -23.37 1.42 24.01
C ASN A 85 -24.09 0.08 23.79
N GLU A 86 -24.91 -0.36 24.75
CA GLU A 86 -25.91 -1.41 24.53
C GLU A 86 -27.08 -0.92 23.65
N GLU A 87 -26.80 -0.46 22.42
CA GLU A 87 -27.74 -0.44 21.29
C GLU A 87 -27.03 0.18 20.06
N LYS A 88 -26.24 -0.61 19.32
CA LYS A 88 -26.41 -0.84 17.87
C LYS A 88 -25.23 -1.54 17.21
N ASP A 89 -25.65 -2.49 16.37
CA ASP A 89 -25.00 -2.99 15.15
C ASP A 89 -23.89 -4.02 15.33
N GLU A 90 -24.35 -5.27 15.50
CA GLU A 90 -23.78 -6.44 14.82
C GLU A 90 -23.64 -6.14 13.32
N GLU A 91 -22.40 -6.04 12.83
CA GLU A 91 -21.93 -6.49 11.50
C GLU A 91 -20.69 -5.68 11.06
N GLN A 92 -19.49 -6.14 11.45
CA GLN A 92 -18.31 -6.31 10.58
C GLN A 92 -17.07 -6.65 11.42
N GLU A 93 -16.88 -7.94 11.67
CA GLU A 93 -15.55 -8.48 12.02
C GLU A 93 -15.14 -9.50 10.95
N GLU A 94 -14.57 -9.00 9.85
CA GLU A 94 -13.59 -9.77 9.07
C GLU A 94 -12.41 -8.85 8.77
N GLU A 95 -11.74 -8.36 9.83
CA GLU A 95 -10.33 -8.03 9.71
C GLU A 95 -9.54 -9.32 9.93
N THR A 96 -8.62 -9.61 9.02
CA THR A 96 -7.53 -10.57 9.19
C THR A 96 -6.66 -10.17 10.38
N ALA A 97 -7.16 -10.34 11.60
CA ALA A 97 -6.37 -10.41 12.81
C ALA A 97 -5.76 -11.81 12.83
N GLU A 98 -4.42 -11.89 12.73
CA GLU A 98 -3.73 -13.09 13.19
C GLU A 98 -4.17 -13.33 14.64
N ASP A 99 -4.72 -14.52 14.88
CA ASP A 99 -5.35 -14.96 16.12
C ASP A 99 -4.57 -14.47 17.36
N PRO A 100 -5.15 -13.64 18.26
CA PRO A 100 -4.47 -13.11 19.44
C PRO A 100 -3.81 -14.18 20.33
N LEU A 101 -4.29 -15.43 20.22
CA LEU A 101 -3.75 -16.60 20.90
C LEU A 101 -2.33 -16.95 20.43
N THR A 102 -2.00 -16.73 19.15
CA THR A 102 -0.68 -17.04 18.60
C THR A 102 0.41 -16.08 19.09
N VAL A 103 0.06 -14.79 19.29
CA VAL A 103 1.02 -13.76 19.74
C VAL A 103 1.51 -14.03 21.17
N SER A 104 0.64 -14.55 22.03
CA SER A 104 0.96 -14.88 23.43
C SER A 104 2.07 -15.93 23.58
N GLU A 105 2.22 -16.84 22.61
CA GLU A 105 3.17 -17.97 22.72
C GLU A 105 4.62 -17.53 22.53
N PHE A 106 4.88 -16.45 21.78
CA PHE A 106 6.24 -16.00 21.45
C PHE A 106 6.61 -14.62 22.00
N LEU A 107 5.78 -13.98 22.83
CA LEU A 107 6.09 -12.67 23.45
C LEU A 107 7.46 -12.64 24.14
N HIS A 108 7.84 -13.74 24.79
CA HIS A 108 9.11 -13.89 25.50
C HIS A 108 10.33 -13.95 24.57
N GLN A 109 10.14 -14.20 23.28
CA GLN A 109 11.20 -14.30 22.26
C GLN A 109 11.42 -12.99 21.52
N LEU A 110 10.52 -12.02 21.70
CA LEU A 110 10.61 -10.72 21.05
C LEU A 110 11.81 -9.94 21.59
N VAL A 111 12.68 -9.51 20.68
CA VAL A 111 13.91 -8.75 21.01
C VAL A 111 13.77 -7.28 20.63
N GLN A 112 14.46 -6.42 21.36
CA GLN A 112 14.62 -5.01 20.99
C GLN A 112 15.88 -4.85 20.15
N ARG A 113 15.75 -4.21 18.99
CA ARG A 113 16.92 -3.94 18.14
C ARG A 113 17.74 -2.80 18.74
N PRO A 114 19.07 -2.76 18.56
CA PRO A 114 19.89 -1.66 19.06
C PRO A 114 19.40 -0.29 18.57
N GLU A 115 18.96 -0.21 17.31
CA GLU A 115 18.42 1.04 16.74
C GLU A 115 17.05 1.46 17.29
N ASP A 116 16.36 0.57 17.99
CA ASP A 116 15.08 0.84 18.67
C ASP A 116 15.29 1.25 20.13
N ILE A 117 16.53 1.35 20.62
CA ILE A 117 16.81 1.89 21.95
C ILE A 117 16.48 3.39 21.94
N LEU A 118 15.90 3.92 23.02
CA LEU A 118 15.39 5.29 23.04
C LEU A 118 16.49 6.31 22.73
N GLU A 119 17.65 6.18 23.37
CA GLU A 119 18.80 7.05 23.18
C GLU A 119 19.30 7.01 21.72
N ASN A 120 19.38 5.82 21.13
CA ASN A 120 19.79 5.64 19.73
C ASN A 120 18.75 6.17 18.74
N ALA A 121 17.46 6.05 19.06
CA ALA A 121 16.38 6.60 18.25
C ALA A 121 16.43 8.13 18.26
N GLU A 122 16.63 8.74 19.43
CA GLU A 122 16.80 10.18 19.58
C GLU A 122 18.02 10.70 18.81
N GLU A 123 19.17 10.03 18.92
CA GLU A 123 20.37 10.37 18.14
C GLU A 123 20.11 10.31 16.63
N ARG A 124 19.44 9.25 16.15
CA ARG A 124 19.09 9.11 14.73
C ARG A 124 18.13 10.18 14.24
N VAL A 125 17.13 10.56 15.06
CA VAL A 125 16.21 11.66 14.73
C VAL A 125 16.97 12.98 14.69
N GLY A 126 17.91 13.22 15.60
CA GLY A 126 18.81 14.37 15.59
C GLY A 126 19.64 14.44 14.31
N MET A 127 20.32 13.35 13.93
CA MET A 127 21.08 13.27 12.68
C MET A 127 20.23 13.56 11.45
N TYR A 128 18.98 13.09 11.42
CA TYR A 128 18.05 13.41 10.33
C TYR A 128 17.76 14.90 10.24
N LYS A 129 17.54 15.57 11.36
CA LYS A 129 17.31 17.01 11.39
C LYS A 129 18.52 17.81 10.93
N ASP A 130 19.70 17.44 11.40
CA ASP A 130 20.92 18.20 11.13
C ASP A 130 21.38 18.06 9.68
N ILE A 131 21.20 16.88 9.08
CA ILE A 131 21.78 16.56 7.77
C ILE A 131 20.73 16.58 6.64
N MET A 132 19.53 16.03 6.89
CA MET A 132 18.56 15.76 5.82
C MET A 132 17.36 16.71 5.79
N LEU A 133 16.91 17.22 6.94
CA LEU A 133 15.66 17.97 7.03
C LEU A 133 15.70 19.24 6.17
N HIS A 134 16.72 20.08 6.33
CA HIS A 134 16.82 21.32 5.55
C HIS A 134 16.90 21.09 4.04
N PRO A 135 17.77 20.20 3.51
CA PRO A 135 17.78 19.90 2.08
C PRO A 135 16.45 19.34 1.53
N LEU A 136 15.71 18.60 2.36
CA LEU A 136 14.38 18.11 2.00
C LEU A 136 13.35 19.24 1.99
N GLU A 137 13.36 20.15 2.97
CA GLU A 137 12.50 21.33 3.04
C GLU A 137 12.69 22.22 1.80
N ASP A 138 13.94 22.45 1.37
CA ASP A 138 14.24 23.17 0.13
C ASP A 138 13.63 22.48 -1.09
N LEU A 139 13.73 21.15 -1.16
CA LEU A 139 13.10 20.35 -2.23
C LEU A 139 11.56 20.45 -2.19
N MET A 140 10.95 20.53 -1.00
CA MET A 140 9.49 20.71 -0.86
C MET A 140 9.07 22.11 -1.28
N ALA A 141 9.84 23.14 -0.93
CA ALA A 141 9.56 24.54 -1.25
C ALA A 141 9.66 24.84 -2.76
N GLU A 142 10.52 24.12 -3.48
CA GLU A 142 10.62 24.20 -4.94
C GLU A 142 9.40 23.62 -5.69
N LYS A 143 8.57 22.81 -5.02
CA LYS A 143 7.43 22.12 -5.63
C LYS A 143 6.14 22.91 -5.45
N ASP A 144 5.28 22.89 -6.47
CA ASP A 144 3.94 23.47 -6.37
C ASP A 144 3.13 22.79 -5.26
N CYS A 145 2.49 23.59 -4.41
CA CYS A 145 1.74 23.13 -3.25
C CYS A 145 0.59 22.16 -3.59
N GLN A 146 0.09 22.18 -4.81
CA GLN A 146 -0.94 21.24 -5.30
C GLN A 146 -0.46 19.78 -5.36
N TYR A 147 0.86 19.58 -5.43
CA TYR A 147 1.47 18.25 -5.46
C TYR A 147 2.23 17.90 -4.19
N LEU A 148 2.17 18.76 -3.17
CA LEU A 148 2.69 18.50 -1.83
C LEU A 148 1.54 18.08 -0.91
N ILE A 149 1.54 16.82 -0.49
CA ILE A 149 0.53 16.26 0.41
C ILE A 149 1.14 16.15 1.80
N GLU A 150 0.65 16.96 2.73
CA GLU A 150 1.03 16.87 4.13
C GLU A 150 0.05 15.98 4.89
N LEU A 151 0.58 15.03 5.66
CA LEU A 151 -0.19 14.08 6.44
C LEU A 151 0.28 14.10 7.89
N ASP A 152 -0.66 13.92 8.83
CA ASP A 152 -0.35 13.79 10.25
C ASP A 152 -0.08 12.33 10.62
N GLY A 153 1.18 12.01 10.86
CA GLY A 153 1.63 10.68 11.26
C GLY A 153 1.04 10.20 12.58
N ASN A 154 0.39 11.05 13.37
CA ASN A 154 -0.32 10.66 14.59
C ASN A 154 -1.68 9.99 14.38
N GLN A 155 -2.23 10.05 13.16
CA GLN A 155 -3.48 9.40 12.80
C GLN A 155 -3.33 7.88 12.56
N GLN A 156 -4.45 7.16 12.54
CA GLN A 156 -4.45 5.74 12.19
C GLN A 156 -4.08 5.53 10.72
N PRO A 157 -3.54 4.35 10.35
CA PRO A 157 -3.16 4.05 8.96
C PRO A 157 -4.29 4.27 7.95
N ASP A 158 -5.53 3.92 8.32
CA ASP A 158 -6.69 4.05 7.42
C ASP A 158 -7.06 5.52 7.17
N ASP A 159 -7.04 6.35 8.21
CA ASP A 159 -7.25 7.79 8.11
C ASP A 159 -6.21 8.46 7.21
N LEU A 160 -4.94 8.06 7.36
CA LEU A 160 -3.83 8.52 6.53
C LEU A 160 -4.03 8.16 5.05
N ILE A 161 -4.46 6.93 4.79
CA ILE A 161 -4.77 6.44 3.43
C ILE A 161 -5.94 7.23 2.85
N GLU A 162 -6.98 7.48 3.64
CA GLU A 162 -8.14 8.26 3.20
C GLU A 162 -7.77 9.72 2.91
N ALA A 163 -7.01 10.37 3.80
CA ALA A 163 -6.54 11.74 3.64
C ALA A 163 -5.68 11.89 2.37
N LYS A 164 -4.75 10.97 2.14
CA LYS A 164 -3.98 10.89 0.88
C LYS A 164 -4.91 10.75 -0.32
N ASN A 165 -5.88 9.85 -0.25
CA ASN A 165 -6.81 9.60 -1.36
C ASN A 165 -7.63 10.85 -1.69
N LYS A 166 -8.10 11.60 -0.69
CA LYS A 166 -8.82 12.88 -0.88
C LYS A 166 -7.94 13.92 -1.57
N ALA A 167 -6.68 14.07 -1.16
CA ALA A 167 -5.75 15.03 -1.75
C ALA A 167 -5.45 14.73 -3.24
N CYS A 168 -5.37 13.45 -3.63
CA CYS A 168 -5.11 13.05 -5.01
C CYS A 168 -6.33 13.13 -5.96
N VAL A 169 -7.55 13.43 -5.47
CA VAL A 169 -8.78 13.44 -6.30
C VAL A 169 -8.91 14.70 -7.18
N GLY A 170 -8.20 15.79 -6.84
CA GLY A 170 -8.25 17.05 -7.60
C GLY A 170 -7.29 17.16 -8.79
N SER A 171 -6.41 16.18 -8.99
CA SER A 171 -5.44 16.18 -10.09
C SER A 171 -5.87 15.14 -11.13
N ASP A 172 -5.88 15.51 -12.42
CA ASP A 172 -6.20 14.63 -13.57
C ASP A 172 -5.24 13.42 -13.75
N ILE A 173 -4.46 13.10 -12.72
CA ILE A 173 -3.47 12.04 -12.70
C ILE A 173 -4.10 10.83 -12.03
N ASN A 174 -4.52 9.88 -12.87
CA ASN A 174 -4.99 8.55 -12.50
C ASN A 174 -3.91 7.76 -11.72
N TYR A 175 -3.81 7.99 -10.41
CA TYR A 175 -3.05 7.10 -9.54
C TYR A 175 -3.72 5.73 -9.53
N ILE A 176 -2.95 4.74 -9.99
CA ILE A 176 -3.22 3.32 -9.85
C ILE A 176 -3.02 2.98 -8.37
N CYS A 177 -3.92 3.43 -7.51
CA CYS A 177 -4.22 2.70 -6.29
C CYS A 177 -5.02 1.48 -6.73
N CYS A 178 -4.42 0.31 -6.58
CA CYS A 178 -4.97 -0.93 -7.12
C CYS A 178 -6.36 -1.28 -6.56
N TYR A 179 -6.72 -0.71 -5.40
CA TYR A 179 -8.06 -0.81 -4.82
C TYR A 179 -9.03 0.27 -5.32
N CYS A 180 -8.57 1.48 -5.65
CA CYS A 180 -9.46 2.60 -6.02
C CYS A 180 -9.87 2.62 -7.51
N PHE A 181 -9.10 2.00 -8.42
CA PHE A 181 -9.47 1.93 -9.85
C PHE A 181 -10.74 1.10 -10.10
N PHE A 182 -11.14 0.28 -9.13
CA PHE A 182 -12.41 -0.44 -9.15
C PHE A 182 -13.62 0.40 -8.78
N ASN A 183 -13.55 1.73 -8.63
CA ASN A 183 -14.74 2.53 -8.30
C ASN A 183 -14.99 3.76 -9.21
N LYS A 184 -13.98 4.35 -9.87
CA LYS A 184 -14.12 5.70 -10.48
C LYS A 184 -14.91 5.86 -11.81
N GLN A 185 -15.59 4.83 -12.33
CA GLN A 185 -16.34 4.92 -13.61
C GLN A 185 -17.72 4.23 -13.52
N ASP A 186 -18.43 4.50 -12.43
CA ASP A 186 -19.75 3.92 -12.16
C ASP A 186 -20.78 4.19 -13.27
N ASP A 187 -20.69 5.32 -13.98
CA ASP A 187 -21.61 5.61 -15.08
C ASP A 187 -21.51 4.61 -16.25
N LEU A 188 -20.28 4.21 -16.62
CA LEU A 188 -20.08 3.22 -17.68
C LEU A 188 -20.62 1.84 -17.26
N PHE A 189 -20.32 1.43 -16.03
CA PHE A 189 -20.83 0.17 -15.48
C PHE A 189 -22.35 0.20 -15.29
N ARG A 190 -22.94 1.37 -15.00
CA ARG A 190 -24.39 1.56 -14.91
C ARG A 190 -25.05 1.34 -16.27
N VAL A 191 -24.50 1.92 -17.34
CA VAL A 191 -24.99 1.74 -18.72
C VAL A 191 -24.86 0.28 -19.17
N LEU A 192 -23.68 -0.34 -18.97
CA LEU A 192 -23.44 -1.74 -19.36
C LEU A 192 -24.32 -2.71 -18.56
N SER A 193 -24.56 -2.43 -17.28
CA SER A 193 -25.43 -3.27 -16.43
C SER A 193 -26.90 -3.29 -16.87
N SER A 194 -27.34 -2.29 -17.65
CA SER A 194 -28.67 -2.24 -18.27
C SER A 194 -28.72 -2.88 -19.67
N CYS A 195 -27.58 -3.22 -20.27
CA CYS A 195 -27.54 -3.85 -21.58
C CYS A 195 -27.84 -5.36 -21.47
N LYS A 196 -28.77 -5.84 -22.31
CA LYS A 196 -29.15 -7.27 -22.47
C LYS A 196 -29.55 -7.98 -21.16
N LEU A 197 -30.61 -7.48 -20.53
CA LEU A 197 -31.30 -8.21 -19.46
C LEU A 197 -31.96 -9.48 -20.06
N LEU A 198 -31.48 -10.66 -19.68
CA LEU A 198 -32.19 -11.93 -19.96
C LEU A 198 -33.51 -12.01 -19.16
N ALA A 199 -33.58 -11.34 -18.00
CA ALA A 199 -34.79 -11.13 -17.19
C ALA A 199 -34.55 -9.98 -16.19
N HIS A 200 -35.64 -9.41 -15.64
CA HIS A 200 -35.62 -8.25 -14.71
C HIS A 200 -34.68 -8.39 -13.49
N ARG A 201 -34.34 -9.61 -13.08
CA ARG A 201 -33.46 -9.89 -11.92
C ARG A 201 -32.00 -10.20 -12.26
N TYR A 202 -31.65 -10.28 -13.54
CA TYR A 202 -30.29 -10.61 -13.98
C TYR A 202 -29.53 -9.36 -14.43
N ARG A 203 -29.22 -8.48 -13.48
CA ARG A 203 -28.35 -7.32 -13.70
C ARG A 203 -26.90 -7.74 -13.64
N TRP A 204 -26.09 -7.28 -14.60
CA TRP A 204 -24.65 -7.55 -14.54
C TRP A 204 -24.02 -6.77 -13.38
N ARG A 205 -23.23 -7.46 -12.55
CA ARG A 205 -22.47 -6.88 -11.44
C ARG A 205 -21.04 -6.58 -11.85
N ARG A 206 -20.40 -5.64 -11.16
CA ARG A 206 -19.00 -5.31 -11.38
C ARG A 206 -18.11 -6.49 -11.01
N SER A 207 -17.12 -6.82 -11.86
CA SER A 207 -16.12 -7.82 -11.50
C SER A 207 -15.04 -7.23 -10.60
N ARG A 208 -14.29 -8.11 -9.91
CA ARG A 208 -13.11 -7.75 -9.12
C ARG A 208 -11.96 -7.17 -9.96
N TRP A 209 -12.06 -7.24 -11.29
CA TRP A 209 -11.07 -6.70 -12.23
C TRP A 209 -11.57 -5.45 -12.96
N GLY A 210 -12.77 -4.95 -12.64
CA GLY A 210 -13.27 -3.68 -13.15
C GLY A 210 -13.18 -3.58 -14.66
N GLN A 211 -12.42 -2.59 -15.15
CA GLN A 211 -12.16 -2.39 -16.58
C GLN A 211 -10.90 -3.07 -17.09
N ALA A 212 -10.04 -3.60 -16.21
CA ALA A 212 -8.82 -4.23 -16.64
C ALA A 212 -9.14 -5.57 -17.32
N CYS A 213 -8.46 -5.83 -18.43
CA CYS A 213 -8.66 -7.04 -19.21
C CYS A 213 -8.11 -8.26 -18.45
N PRO A 214 -8.95 -9.23 -18.03
CA PRO A 214 -8.49 -10.41 -17.28
C PRO A 214 -7.49 -11.28 -18.07
N VAL A 215 -7.57 -11.26 -19.41
CA VAL A 215 -6.63 -11.99 -20.29
C VAL A 215 -5.25 -11.31 -20.27
N ALA A 216 -5.19 -10.00 -20.49
CA ALA A 216 -3.93 -9.25 -20.42
C ALA A 216 -3.31 -9.29 -19.02
N LEU A 217 -4.14 -9.22 -17.97
CA LEU A 217 -3.67 -9.34 -16.60
C LEU A 217 -3.04 -10.72 -16.31
N LYS A 218 -3.51 -11.78 -16.97
CA LYS A 218 -2.90 -13.12 -16.84
C LYS A 218 -1.52 -13.20 -17.48
N GLU A 219 -1.30 -12.41 -18.51
CA GLU A 219 -0.01 -12.27 -19.20
C GLU A 219 0.94 -11.31 -18.46
N GLY A 220 0.45 -10.60 -17.44
CA GLY A 220 1.23 -9.68 -16.61
C GLY A 220 1.18 -8.23 -17.08
N ASP A 221 0.21 -7.88 -17.93
CA ASP A 221 0.01 -6.53 -18.45
C ASP A 221 -1.31 -5.92 -17.96
N ILE A 222 -1.25 -4.65 -17.52
CA ILE A 222 -2.46 -3.88 -17.16
C ILE A 222 -2.92 -3.14 -18.41
N VAL A 223 -3.82 -3.78 -19.16
CA VAL A 223 -4.48 -3.15 -20.31
C VAL A 223 -5.96 -2.94 -19.99
N MET A 224 -6.42 -1.72 -20.22
CA MET A 224 -7.83 -1.37 -20.05
C MET A 224 -8.64 -1.97 -21.19
N GLY A 225 -9.74 -2.63 -20.86
CA GLY A 225 -10.67 -3.22 -21.81
C GLY A 225 -11.56 -2.18 -22.46
N ASN A 226 -11.99 -2.45 -23.68
CA ASN A 226 -12.92 -1.61 -24.42
C ASN A 226 -14.38 -1.97 -23.99
N PRO A 227 -15.24 -0.98 -23.67
CA PRO A 227 -16.67 -1.22 -23.40
C PRO A 227 -17.41 -1.96 -24.50
N ASP A 228 -17.01 -1.78 -25.76
CA ASP A 228 -17.65 -2.46 -26.89
C ASP A 228 -17.34 -3.96 -26.91
N LEU A 229 -16.28 -4.39 -26.23
CA LEU A 229 -15.85 -5.78 -26.08
C LEU A 229 -16.18 -6.35 -24.69
N ALA A 230 -17.20 -5.78 -24.03
CA ALA A 230 -17.65 -6.24 -22.73
C ALA A 230 -18.42 -7.56 -22.81
N VAL A 231 -18.14 -8.46 -21.87
CA VAL A 231 -18.83 -9.75 -21.73
C VAL A 231 -19.28 -9.99 -20.30
N SER A 232 -20.39 -10.71 -20.15
CA SER A 232 -20.85 -11.19 -18.85
C SER A 232 -20.55 -12.67 -18.68
N PHE A 233 -20.01 -13.01 -17.51
CA PHE A 233 -19.81 -14.40 -17.10
C PHE A 233 -20.17 -14.53 -15.61
N LEU A 234 -21.05 -15.48 -15.27
CA LEU A 234 -21.56 -15.69 -13.91
C LEU A 234 -22.08 -14.40 -13.24
N GLY A 235 -22.78 -13.57 -14.02
CA GLY A 235 -23.36 -12.31 -13.55
C GLY A 235 -22.34 -11.21 -13.27
N LYS A 236 -21.06 -11.37 -13.65
CA LYS A 236 -20.01 -10.34 -13.54
C LYS A 236 -19.60 -9.82 -14.91
N MET A 237 -19.30 -8.52 -14.99
CA MET A 237 -18.85 -7.84 -16.21
C MET A 237 -17.33 -7.89 -16.36
N TYR A 238 -16.87 -8.27 -17.55
CA TYR A 238 -15.46 -8.30 -17.92
C TYR A 238 -15.25 -7.50 -19.19
N MET A 239 -14.26 -6.62 -19.16
CA MET A 239 -13.93 -5.71 -20.25
C MET A 239 -12.68 -6.25 -20.94
N LEU A 240 -12.71 -6.46 -22.25
CA LEU A 240 -11.59 -7.08 -22.96
C LEU A 240 -10.91 -6.07 -23.89
N SER A 241 -9.58 -6.14 -23.96
CA SER A 241 -8.76 -5.15 -24.66
C SER A 241 -8.79 -5.33 -26.19
N SER A 242 -8.89 -6.57 -26.66
CA SER A 242 -8.86 -6.91 -28.09
C SER A 242 -9.92 -7.97 -28.44
N SER A 243 -10.24 -8.09 -29.73
CA SER A 243 -11.13 -9.13 -30.23
C SER A 243 -10.54 -10.54 -30.06
N GLU A 244 -9.22 -10.65 -29.99
CA GLU A 244 -8.50 -11.89 -29.67
C GLU A 244 -8.70 -12.28 -28.21
N ALA A 245 -8.51 -11.33 -27.29
CA ALA A 245 -8.78 -11.52 -25.86
C ALA A 245 -10.26 -11.88 -25.61
N LEU A 246 -11.17 -11.30 -26.39
CA LEU A 246 -12.59 -11.67 -26.40
C LEU A 246 -12.79 -13.14 -26.76
N LYS A 247 -12.21 -13.59 -27.87
CA LYS A 247 -12.33 -14.98 -28.32
C LYS A 247 -11.75 -15.96 -27.30
N THR A 248 -10.56 -15.69 -26.77
CA THR A 248 -9.92 -16.58 -25.78
C THR A 248 -10.70 -16.66 -24.48
N PHE A 249 -11.22 -15.53 -23.99
CA PHE A 249 -12.06 -15.49 -22.80
C PHE A 249 -13.40 -16.21 -23.01
N MET A 250 -14.03 -16.06 -24.17
CA MET A 250 -15.28 -16.75 -24.50
C MET A 250 -15.09 -18.26 -24.65
N LEU A 251 -13.94 -18.71 -25.16
CA LEU A 251 -13.61 -20.13 -25.28
C LEU A 251 -13.47 -20.80 -23.92
N ASN A 252 -12.71 -20.18 -23.00
CA ASN A 252 -12.56 -20.70 -21.66
C ASN A 252 -12.23 -19.58 -20.65
N PRO A 253 -13.23 -19.07 -19.90
CA PRO A 253 -13.00 -17.98 -18.95
C PRO A 253 -12.34 -18.44 -17.64
N ARG A 254 -12.45 -19.72 -17.27
CA ARG A 254 -11.97 -20.23 -15.96
C ARG A 254 -10.47 -19.99 -15.68
N PRO A 255 -9.53 -20.18 -16.62
CA PRO A 255 -8.09 -19.96 -16.39
C PRO A 255 -7.71 -18.53 -16.00
N TYR A 256 -8.53 -17.56 -16.41
CA TYR A 256 -8.33 -16.13 -16.15
C TYR A 256 -9.00 -15.68 -14.84
N LEU A 257 -9.92 -16.49 -14.29
CA LEU A 257 -10.74 -16.12 -13.14
C LEU A 257 -10.46 -16.94 -11.88
N LEU A 258 -9.88 -18.13 -12.01
CA LEU A 258 -9.56 -19.02 -10.89
C LEU A 258 -8.13 -18.79 -10.35
N PRO A 259 -7.88 -19.06 -9.06
CA PRO A 259 -6.54 -19.07 -8.46
C PRO A 259 -5.53 -19.92 -9.26
N PRO A 260 -4.28 -19.44 -9.49
CA PRO A 260 -3.76 -18.13 -9.14
C PRO A 260 -4.36 -17.07 -10.07
N MET A 261 -5.26 -16.26 -9.49
CA MET A 261 -5.95 -15.19 -10.20
C MET A 261 -4.88 -14.22 -10.71
N PRO A 262 -5.08 -13.59 -11.87
CA PRO A 262 -4.14 -12.61 -12.35
C PRO A 262 -4.10 -11.45 -11.35
N LEU A 263 -2.99 -11.38 -10.62
CA LEU A 263 -2.68 -10.29 -9.72
C LEU A 263 -2.23 -9.10 -10.58
N PRO A 264 -2.67 -7.89 -10.26
CA PRO A 264 -2.15 -6.67 -10.86
C PRO A 264 -0.61 -6.70 -10.80
N PRO A 265 0.09 -6.66 -11.95
CA PRO A 265 1.54 -6.78 -11.99
C PRO A 265 2.18 -5.63 -11.19
N CYS A 266 2.98 -5.99 -10.19
CA CYS A 266 3.78 -5.05 -9.42
C CYS A 266 5.21 -5.04 -9.97
N LYS A 267 5.65 -3.89 -10.51
CA LYS A 267 7.03 -3.70 -10.98
C LYS A 267 7.83 -3.04 -9.86
N VAL A 268 8.82 -3.74 -9.34
CA VAL A 268 9.70 -3.26 -8.27
C VAL A 268 11.09 -3.00 -8.84
N LEU A 269 11.64 -1.81 -8.59
CA LEU A 269 13.03 -1.49 -8.92
C LEU A 269 13.83 -1.37 -7.62
N VAL A 270 14.86 -2.20 -7.47
CA VAL A 270 15.80 -2.12 -6.34
C VAL A 270 17.05 -1.36 -6.79
N PHE A 271 17.32 -0.21 -6.17
CA PHE A 271 18.45 0.65 -6.48
C PHE A 271 19.42 0.79 -5.29
N GLY A 272 20.70 1.15 -5.53
CA GLY A 272 21.75 1.26 -4.50
C GLY A 272 23.19 1.37 -5.06
N PRO A 273 24.24 1.15 -4.25
CA PRO A 273 25.66 1.12 -4.66
C PRO A 273 26.19 -0.30 -4.95
N PRO A 274 27.25 -0.49 -5.78
CA PRO A 274 27.73 -1.82 -6.15
C PRO A 274 28.08 -2.64 -4.90
N PHE A 275 27.86 -3.96 -4.95
CA PHE A 275 28.05 -4.90 -3.82
C PHE A 275 27.08 -4.76 -2.63
N SER A 276 26.09 -3.87 -2.66
CA SER A 276 25.09 -3.72 -1.58
C SER A 276 24.02 -4.82 -1.51
N GLY A 277 24.27 -6.00 -2.10
CA GLY A 277 23.34 -7.14 -2.05
C GLY A 277 22.03 -7.00 -2.85
N ARG A 278 21.90 -5.99 -3.73
CA ARG A 278 20.65 -5.72 -4.48
C ARG A 278 20.15 -6.90 -5.30
N THR A 279 21.07 -7.61 -5.96
CA THR A 279 20.73 -8.80 -6.73
C THR A 279 20.12 -9.88 -5.83
N THR A 280 20.70 -10.09 -4.65
CA THR A 280 20.19 -11.03 -3.65
C THR A 280 18.80 -10.62 -3.18
N ILE A 281 18.60 -9.33 -2.87
CA ILE A 281 17.29 -8.80 -2.45
C ILE A 281 16.25 -8.95 -3.58
N CYS A 282 16.58 -8.62 -4.82
CA CYS A 282 15.68 -8.84 -5.97
C CYS A 282 15.25 -10.30 -6.07
N ASN A 283 16.20 -11.24 -5.93
CA ASN A 283 15.91 -12.67 -5.97
C ASN A 283 15.02 -13.11 -4.81
N LEU A 284 15.25 -12.61 -3.59
CA LEU A 284 14.43 -12.91 -2.41
C LEU A 284 13.01 -12.36 -2.55
N ILE A 285 12.86 -11.12 -3.05
CA ILE A 285 11.56 -10.50 -3.33
C ILE A 285 10.81 -11.33 -4.39
N ALA A 286 11.49 -11.68 -5.48
CA ALA A 286 10.90 -12.50 -6.53
C ALA A 286 10.49 -13.88 -6.02
N HIS A 287 11.31 -14.53 -5.18
CA HIS A 287 10.95 -15.81 -4.59
C HIS A 287 9.73 -15.70 -3.65
N LYS A 288 9.71 -14.71 -2.76
CA LYS A 288 8.63 -14.49 -1.78
C LYS A 288 7.30 -14.20 -2.48
N TYR A 289 7.30 -13.38 -3.51
CA TYR A 289 6.09 -12.95 -4.22
C TYR A 289 5.82 -13.71 -5.52
N LYS A 290 6.60 -14.78 -5.81
CA LYS A 290 6.53 -15.54 -7.07
C LYS A 290 6.67 -14.65 -8.32
N GLY A 291 7.50 -13.61 -8.21
CA GLY A 291 7.84 -12.67 -9.27
C GLY A 291 8.95 -13.17 -10.18
N LYS A 292 9.24 -12.39 -11.22
CA LYS A 292 10.34 -12.62 -12.17
C LYS A 292 11.34 -11.48 -12.05
N VAL A 293 12.64 -11.80 -11.92
CA VAL A 293 13.76 -10.84 -11.92
C VAL A 293 14.25 -10.61 -13.34
#